data_AF-A0A1L0B9Y9-F1
#
_entry.id   AF-A0A1L0B9Y9-F1
#
_cell.length_a   1.000
_cell.length_b   1.000
_cell.length_c   1.000
_cell.angle_alpha   90.00
_cell.angle_beta   90.00
_cell.angle_gamma   90.00
#
_symmetry.space_group_name_H-M   'P 1'
#
loop_
_entity.id
_entity.type
_entity.pdbx_description
1 polymer ?
#
loop_
_entity_poly.entity_id
_entity_poly.type
_entity_poly.pdbx_seq_one_letter_code
_entity_poly.pdbx_strand_id
1 'polypeptide(L)'
;MLAQAKVETKISASLADVTGPDSLVGPGAKPGTIPTEFDQATGLERLEYLGKLEGVDVFDMEKPIFEGSGSLKDPYLVPTYIGYRYVGCRGKGNEDHKAYWMKVEEDKASRCWQCGTVYTAKYLGEPGHHHH
;
A
#
# COMPACT_ATOMS: atom_id res chain seq x y z
N MET A 1 21.02 32.21 0.23
CA MET A 1 20.70 31.39 1.42
C MET A 1 19.22 31.58 1.72
N LEU A 2 18.37 30.68 1.22
CA LEU A 2 16.93 30.73 1.49
C LEU A 2 16.71 30.14 2.88
N ALA A 3 16.22 30.97 3.81
CA ALA A 3 15.82 30.53 5.13
C ALA A 3 14.68 29.52 4.97
N GLN A 4 14.91 28.27 5.39
CA GLN A 4 13.84 27.29 5.52
C GLN A 4 12.85 27.81 6.57
N ALA A 5 11.62 28.04 6.15
CA ALA A 5 10.53 28.35 7.06
C ALA A 5 10.39 27.18 8.03
N LYS A 6 10.56 27.45 9.32
CA LYS A 6 10.36 26.47 10.39
C LYS A 6 8.87 26.22 10.49
N VAL A 7 8.36 25.24 9.74
CA VAL A 7 6.99 24.76 9.89
C VAL A 7 6.93 24.12 11.27
N GLU A 8 6.14 24.68 12.19
CA GLU A 8 5.78 23.97 13.42
C GLU A 8 4.86 22.82 12.99
N THR A 9 5.45 21.69 12.63
CA THR A 9 4.71 20.55 12.11
C THR A 9 3.88 19.96 13.25
N LYS A 10 2.56 20.10 13.14
CA LYS A 10 1.64 19.46 14.07
C LYS A 10 1.88 17.95 14.03
N ILE A 11 2.14 17.37 15.20
CA ILE A 11 2.30 15.92 15.35
C ILE A 11 0.97 15.24 14.99
N SER A 12 1.03 14.28 14.07
CA SER A 12 -0.14 13.50 13.69
C SER A 12 -0.56 12.59 14.85
N ALA A 13 -1.79 12.77 15.32
CA ALA A 13 -2.41 11.92 16.34
C ALA A 13 -3.24 10.79 15.72
N SER A 14 -3.69 10.97 14.48
CA SER A 14 -4.45 10.02 13.67
C SER A 14 -3.83 9.85 12.29
N LEU A 15 -4.19 8.80 11.56
CA LEU A 15 -3.73 8.55 10.19
C LEU A 15 -4.16 9.68 9.24
N ALA A 16 -5.35 10.26 9.45
CA ALA A 16 -5.87 11.35 8.64
C ALA A 16 -5.10 12.67 8.79
N ASP A 17 -4.38 12.87 9.90
CA ASP A 17 -3.55 14.05 10.14
C ASP A 17 -2.16 13.96 9.49
N VAL A 18 -1.84 12.87 8.79
CA VAL A 18 -0.53 12.67 8.18
C VAL A 18 -0.42 13.49 6.90
N THR A 19 0.45 14.49 6.91
CA THR A 19 0.67 15.39 5.76
C THR A 19 2.02 15.16 5.08
N GLY A 20 2.93 14.44 5.73
CA GLY A 20 4.23 14.09 5.20
C GLY A 20 5.14 13.44 6.25
N PRO A 21 6.41 13.18 5.91
CA PRO A 21 7.37 12.55 6.83
C PRO A 21 7.57 13.34 8.12
N ASP A 22 7.51 14.67 8.03
CA ASP A 22 7.76 15.56 9.17
C ASP A 22 6.64 15.52 10.24
N SER A 23 5.44 15.04 9.88
CA SER A 23 4.32 14.91 10.82
C SER A 23 4.32 13.57 11.57
N LEU A 24 5.18 12.64 11.16
CA LEU A 24 5.33 11.29 11.73
C LEU A 24 6.35 11.26 12.87
N VAL A 25 6.20 12.14 13.84
CA VAL A 25 7.04 12.20 15.04
C VAL A 25 6.17 12.07 16.28
N GLY A 26 6.57 11.27 17.26
CA GLY A 26 5.84 11.13 18.52
C GLY A 26 5.93 12.36 19.44
N PRO A 27 4.97 12.53 20.38
CA PRO A 27 4.95 13.65 21.32
C PRO A 27 6.06 13.62 22.37
N GLY A 28 6.77 12.50 22.52
CA GLY A 28 7.78 12.28 23.55
C GLY A 28 7.18 11.93 24.91
N ALA A 29 7.88 11.06 25.64
CA ALA A 29 7.47 10.63 26.97
C ALA A 29 7.86 11.64 28.06
N LYS A 30 7.14 11.61 29.19
CA LYS A 30 7.46 12.45 30.35
C LYS A 30 8.75 11.94 31.04
N PRO A 31 9.58 12.84 31.62
CA PRO A 31 10.74 12.42 32.39
C PRO A 31 10.37 11.45 33.52
N GLY A 32 11.11 10.33 33.62
CA GLY A 32 10.88 9.31 34.65
C GLY A 32 9.83 8.26 34.31
N THR A 33 9.22 8.31 33.13
CA THR A 33 8.32 7.25 32.62
C THR A 33 9.00 6.40 31.56
N ILE A 34 8.61 5.12 31.45
CA ILE A 34 9.02 4.27 30.34
C ILE A 34 8.19 4.68 29.11
N PRO A 35 8.83 5.08 28.00
CA PRO A 35 8.12 5.49 26.80
C PRO A 35 7.29 4.34 26.20
N THR A 36 6.11 4.66 25.69
CA THR A 36 5.34 3.74 24.85
C THR A 36 5.71 3.93 23.38
N GLU A 37 5.32 2.98 22.53
CA GLU A 37 5.51 3.07 21.08
C GLU A 37 4.85 4.33 20.50
N PHE A 38 3.70 4.75 21.03
CA PHE A 38 3.05 6.00 20.64
C PHE A 38 3.92 7.25 20.90
N ASP A 39 4.72 7.23 21.97
CA ASP A 39 5.50 8.39 22.42
C ASP A 39 6.77 8.60 21.59
N GLN A 40 7.39 7.51 21.14
CA GLN A 40 8.72 7.54 20.52
C GLN A 40 8.81 6.95 19.10
N ALA A 41 7.77 6.30 18.58
CA ALA A 41 7.77 5.82 17.20
C ALA A 41 7.91 7.00 16.23
N THR A 42 8.69 6.80 15.16
CA THR A 42 8.95 7.82 14.13
C THR A 42 8.87 7.25 12.73
N GLY A 43 8.55 8.10 11.75
CA GLY A 43 8.55 7.73 10.33
C GLY A 43 7.56 6.60 10.00
N LEU A 44 8.02 5.58 9.25
CA LEU A 44 7.17 4.48 8.78
C LEU A 44 6.63 3.60 9.91
N GLU A 45 7.42 3.41 10.98
CA GLU A 45 6.96 2.67 12.17
C GLU A 45 5.73 3.36 12.76
N ARG A 46 5.78 4.69 12.92
CA ARG A 46 4.64 5.47 13.42
C ARG A 46 3.43 5.38 12.49
N LEU A 47 3.65 5.42 11.17
CA LEU A 47 2.58 5.33 10.18
C LEU A 47 1.90 3.95 10.22
N GLU A 48 2.67 2.87 10.33
CA GLU A 48 2.14 1.52 10.53
C GLU A 48 1.37 1.41 11.85
N TYR A 49 1.93 1.96 12.93
CA TYR A 49 1.32 1.94 14.26
C TYR A 49 -0.01 2.68 14.31
N LEU A 50 -0.06 3.91 13.76
CA LEU A 50 -1.30 4.69 13.65
C LEU A 50 -2.36 3.96 12.81
N GLY A 51 -1.95 3.34 11.70
CA GLY A 51 -2.84 2.50 10.89
C GLY A 51 -3.42 1.34 11.69
N LYS A 52 -2.57 0.57 12.40
CA LYS A 52 -3.01 -0.55 13.25
C LYS A 52 -3.96 -0.12 14.37
N LEU A 53 -3.73 1.05 14.97
CA LEU A 53 -4.64 1.60 15.98
C LEU A 53 -6.04 1.88 15.42
N GLU A 54 -6.12 2.32 14.16
CA GLU A 54 -7.37 2.58 13.45
C GLU A 54 -7.93 1.34 12.73
N GLY A 55 -7.23 0.21 12.79
CA GLY A 55 -7.61 -1.04 12.11
C GLY A 55 -7.36 -1.05 10.60
N VAL A 56 -6.49 -0.16 10.11
CA VAL A 56 -6.10 -0.04 8.69
C VAL A 56 -4.70 -0.62 8.50
N ASP A 57 -4.57 -1.64 7.64
CA ASP A 57 -3.26 -2.13 7.19
C ASP A 57 -2.76 -1.23 6.06
N VAL A 58 -1.79 -0.37 6.36
CA VAL A 58 -1.27 0.62 5.39
C VAL A 58 -0.44 -0.03 4.27
N PHE A 59 0.04 -1.27 4.47
CA PHE A 59 0.90 -1.95 3.50
C PHE A 59 0.20 -3.07 2.72
N ASP A 60 -1.10 -3.32 2.98
CA ASP A 60 -1.93 -4.32 2.30
C ASP A 60 -1.24 -5.71 2.19
N MET A 61 -0.82 -6.28 3.33
CA MET A 61 0.03 -7.48 3.36
C MET A 61 -0.70 -8.80 3.06
N GLU A 62 -2.03 -8.84 3.13
CA GLU A 62 -2.79 -10.10 2.96
C GLU A 62 -3.13 -10.43 1.50
N LYS A 63 -4.18 -9.81 0.94
CA LYS A 63 -4.71 -10.12 -0.39
C LYS A 63 -5.36 -8.89 -1.02
N PRO A 64 -4.59 -8.03 -1.71
CA PRO A 64 -5.10 -6.76 -2.23
C PRO A 64 -6.00 -6.91 -3.48
N ILE A 65 -6.22 -8.12 -3.99
CA ILE A 65 -7.00 -8.36 -5.21
C ILE A 65 -8.37 -8.91 -4.83
N PHE A 66 -9.36 -8.04 -4.77
CA PHE A 66 -10.75 -8.36 -4.42
C PHE A 66 -11.76 -7.94 -5.49
N GLU A 67 -11.35 -7.12 -6.47
CA GLU A 67 -12.20 -6.62 -7.55
C GLU A 67 -12.07 -7.48 -8.82
N GLY A 68 -13.22 -7.77 -9.45
CA GLY A 68 -13.32 -8.49 -10.72
C GLY A 68 -13.59 -9.99 -10.56
N SER A 69 -14.02 -10.62 -11.66
CA SER A 69 -14.32 -12.05 -11.73
C SER A 69 -13.22 -12.88 -12.41
N GLY A 70 -12.19 -12.24 -12.96
CA GLY A 70 -11.07 -12.89 -13.64
C GLY A 70 -11.41 -13.40 -15.05
N SER A 71 -12.46 -12.87 -15.68
CA SER A 71 -12.85 -13.17 -17.06
C SER A 71 -12.21 -12.18 -18.04
N LEU A 72 -12.28 -12.44 -19.35
CA LEU A 72 -11.78 -11.50 -20.37
C LEU A 72 -12.55 -10.17 -20.39
N LYS A 73 -13.84 -10.19 -20.04
CA LYS A 73 -14.68 -8.99 -20.00
C LYS A 73 -14.56 -8.25 -18.67
N ASP A 74 -14.19 -8.96 -17.62
CA ASP A 74 -14.11 -8.48 -16.24
C ASP A 74 -12.89 -9.12 -15.56
N PRO A 75 -11.68 -8.62 -15.84
CA PRO A 75 -10.43 -9.15 -15.30
C PRO A 75 -10.29 -8.80 -13.82
N TYR A 76 -9.43 -9.53 -13.09
CA TYR A 76 -9.05 -9.13 -11.74
C TYR A 76 -8.24 -7.84 -11.78
N LEU A 77 -8.69 -6.84 -11.04
CA LEU A 77 -8.03 -5.55 -10.96
C LEU A 77 -6.94 -5.58 -9.90
N VAL A 78 -5.70 -5.35 -10.34
CA VAL A 78 -4.50 -5.42 -9.50
C VAL A 78 -4.09 -4.00 -9.13
N PRO A 79 -4.27 -3.57 -7.87
CA PRO A 79 -3.91 -2.21 -7.48
C PRO A 79 -2.39 -2.00 -7.57
N THR A 80 -1.96 -0.91 -8.22
CA THR A 80 -0.55 -0.53 -8.36
C THR A 80 -0.36 0.97 -8.21
N TYR A 81 0.83 1.35 -7.73
CA TYR A 81 1.30 2.75 -7.68
C TYR A 81 2.42 3.02 -8.69
N ILE A 82 2.90 2.01 -9.43
CA ILE A 82 4.08 2.09 -10.32
C ILE A 82 3.81 1.62 -11.76
N GLY A 83 2.54 1.59 -12.19
CA GLY A 83 2.13 1.21 -13.56
C GLY A 83 2.09 -0.30 -13.85
N TYR A 84 2.82 -1.10 -13.07
CA TYR A 84 2.81 -2.56 -13.16
C TYR A 84 2.90 -3.22 -11.78
N ARG A 85 2.55 -4.50 -11.69
CA ARG A 85 2.71 -5.30 -10.47
C ARG A 85 2.93 -6.77 -10.80
N TYR A 86 3.77 -7.45 -10.03
CA TYR A 86 3.95 -8.90 -10.16
C TYR A 86 2.86 -9.64 -9.38
N VAL A 87 2.20 -10.60 -10.04
CA VAL A 87 1.13 -11.40 -9.45
C VAL A 87 1.44 -12.88 -9.62
N GLY A 88 1.32 -13.62 -8.52
CA GLY A 88 1.43 -15.08 -8.50
C GLY A 88 0.05 -15.71 -8.49
N CYS A 89 -0.37 -16.29 -9.62
CA CYS A 89 -1.63 -17.02 -9.71
C CYS A 89 -1.44 -18.47 -9.22
N ARG A 90 -2.21 -18.89 -8.21
CA ARG A 90 -2.19 -20.25 -7.64
C ARG A 90 -3.44 -21.08 -8.01
N GLY A 91 -4.46 -20.47 -8.59
CA GLY A 91 -5.71 -21.17 -8.86
C GLY A 91 -6.92 -20.29 -8.67
N LYS A 92 -8.10 -20.82 -9.04
CA LYS A 92 -9.40 -20.16 -8.86
C LYS A 92 -10.40 -21.15 -8.27
N GLY A 93 -11.02 -20.79 -7.16
CA GLY A 93 -12.00 -21.64 -6.49
C GLY A 93 -11.37 -22.96 -6.02
N ASN A 94 -11.80 -24.07 -6.61
CA ASN A 94 -11.34 -25.42 -6.26
C ASN A 94 -10.21 -25.93 -7.19
N GLU A 95 -9.80 -25.16 -8.19
CA GLU A 95 -8.70 -25.53 -9.10
C GLU A 95 -7.38 -24.92 -8.62
N ASP A 96 -6.66 -25.66 -7.78
CA ASP A 96 -5.33 -25.29 -7.29
C ASP A 96 -4.23 -25.78 -8.27
N HIS A 97 -3.23 -24.94 -8.49
CA HIS A 97 -2.05 -25.25 -9.28
C HIS A 97 -0.78 -24.56 -8.74
N LYS A 98 0.39 -24.90 -9.29
CA LYS A 98 1.65 -24.24 -8.93
C LYS A 98 1.58 -22.73 -9.20
N ALA A 99 2.28 -21.92 -8.42
CA ALA A 99 2.31 -20.48 -8.64
C ALA A 99 2.91 -20.16 -10.02
N TYR A 100 2.14 -19.47 -10.87
CA TYR A 100 2.66 -18.84 -12.07
C TYR A 100 2.73 -17.34 -11.87
N TRP A 101 3.94 -16.83 -12.02
CA TRP A 101 4.24 -15.41 -11.90
C TRP A 101 4.06 -14.72 -13.24
N MET A 102 3.42 -13.56 -13.20
CA MET A 102 3.23 -12.70 -14.36
C MET A 102 3.45 -11.24 -13.98
N LYS A 103 3.98 -10.46 -14.93
CA LYS A 103 3.96 -9.00 -14.88
C LYS A 103 2.58 -8.55 -15.35
N VAL A 104 1.85 -7.83 -14.51
CA VAL A 104 0.54 -7.25 -14.86
C VAL A 104 0.73 -5.77 -15.08
N GLU A 105 0.28 -5.27 -16.22
CA GLU A 105 0.44 -3.88 -16.68
C GLU A 105 -0.96 -3.28 -16.95
N GLU A 106 -1.06 -1.96 -17.02
CA GLU A 106 -2.35 -1.28 -17.27
C GLU A 106 -2.84 -1.50 -18.70
N ASP A 107 -1.94 -1.37 -19.68
CA ASP A 107 -2.26 -1.44 -21.10
C ASP A 107 -2.53 -2.86 -21.61
N LYS A 108 -2.14 -3.89 -20.84
CA LYS A 108 -2.16 -5.27 -21.29
C LYS A 108 -2.71 -6.21 -20.23
N ALA A 109 -3.79 -6.90 -20.59
CA ALA A 109 -4.33 -7.99 -19.80
C ALA A 109 -3.35 -9.18 -19.79
N SER A 110 -2.94 -9.59 -18.59
CA SER A 110 -2.10 -10.76 -18.37
C SER A 110 -2.97 -11.95 -18.01
N ARG A 111 -2.75 -13.09 -18.68
CA ARG A 111 -3.55 -14.30 -18.51
C ARG A 111 -2.69 -15.43 -17.94
N CYS A 112 -3.20 -16.09 -16.91
CA CYS A 112 -2.60 -17.33 -16.42
C CYS A 112 -2.74 -18.43 -17.48
N TRP A 113 -1.64 -19.10 -17.83
CA TRP A 113 -1.65 -20.19 -18.80
C TRP A 113 -2.45 -21.41 -18.33
N GLN A 114 -2.47 -21.69 -17.01
CA GLN A 114 -3.09 -22.91 -16.48
C GLN A 114 -4.59 -22.74 -16.19
N CYS A 115 -4.99 -21.79 -15.34
CA CYS A 115 -6.40 -21.58 -15.00
C CYS A 115 -7.12 -20.60 -15.93
N GLY A 116 -6.39 -19.93 -16.83
CA GLY A 116 -6.98 -18.97 -17.76
C GLY A 116 -7.44 -17.65 -17.16
N THR A 117 -7.25 -17.44 -15.85
CA THR A 117 -7.61 -16.21 -15.13
C THR A 117 -6.90 -15.00 -15.70
N VAL A 118 -7.64 -13.90 -15.87
CA VAL A 118 -7.15 -12.65 -16.47
C VAL A 118 -6.96 -11.58 -15.39
N TYR A 119 -5.86 -10.84 -15.48
CA TYR A 119 -5.47 -9.75 -14.58
C TYR A 119 -5.16 -8.49 -15.38
N THR A 120 -5.53 -7.34 -14.85
CA THR A 120 -5.21 -6.01 -15.40
C THR A 120 -4.82 -5.08 -14.25
N ALA A 121 -3.83 -4.21 -14.44
CA ALA A 121 -3.41 -3.29 -13.40
C ALA A 121 -4.39 -2.10 -13.28
N LYS A 122 -4.63 -1.66 -12.05
CA LYS A 122 -5.42 -0.47 -11.70
C LYS A 122 -4.48 0.52 -11.01
N TYR A 123 -4.16 1.62 -11.68
CA TYR A 123 -3.35 2.69 -11.10
C TYR A 123 -4.11 3.38 -9.97
N LEU A 124 -3.48 3.48 -8.80
CA LEU A 124 -4.01 4.21 -7.64
C LEU A 124 -3.15 5.43 -7.26
N GLY A 125 -2.03 5.66 -7.96
CA GLY A 125 -1.14 6.80 -7.69
C GLY A 125 -1.69 8.14 -8.17
N GLU A 126 -0.98 9.22 -7.83
CA GLU A 126 -1.30 10.54 -8.36
C GLU A 126 -1.03 10.62 -9.87
N PRO A 127 -1.93 11.22 -10.66
CA PRO A 127 -1.72 11.40 -12.09
C PRO A 127 -0.41 12.19 -12.36
N GLY A 128 0.55 11.57 -13.07
CA GLY A 128 1.81 12.21 -13.44
C GLY A 128 3.06 11.75 -12.68
N HIS A 129 2.92 10.93 -11.65
CA HIS A 129 4.03 10.24 -10.97
C HIS A 129 4.24 8.82 -11.52
N HIS A 130 4.35 8.70 -12.85
CA HIS A 130 4.74 7.44 -13.47
C HIS A 130 6.26 7.28 -13.29
N HIS A 131 6.66 6.47 -12.31
CA HIS A 131 8.05 6.04 -12.18
C HIS A 131 8.39 5.16 -13.39
N HIS A 132 9.02 5.77 -14.39
CA HIS A 132 9.57 5.10 -15.57
C HIS A 132 10.77 4.22 -15.22
#